data_AF-A0A920FXC8-F1
#
_entry.id   AF-A0A920FXC8-F1
#
_cell.length_a   1.000
_cell.length_b   1.000
_cell.length_c   1.000
_cell.angle_alpha   90.00
_cell.angle_beta   90.00
_cell.angle_gamma   90.00
#
_symmetry.space_group_name_H-M   'P 1'
#
loop_
_entity.id
_entity.type
_entity.pdbx_description
1 polymer ?
#
loop_
_entity_poly.entity_id
_entity_poly.type
_entity_poly.pdbx_seq_one_letter_code
_entity_poly.pdbx_strand_id
1 'polypeptide(L)'
;MGYSQISHNPLVATHSNAHQLCPHTRNLTNKQLDAIKETKGMVGVNFAPAFLRPDGKMIAETDIQLIVDHFKYFIDYLGEEYVGFGSDFDGAMMPKNLSSVLGMTL
;
A
#
# COMPACT_ATOMS: atom_id res chain seq x y z
N MET A 1 17.33 8.65 14.61
CA MET A 1 17.84 7.72 13.58
C MET A 1 16.68 6.88 13.09
N GLY A 2 16.48 6.76 11.78
CA GLY A 2 15.43 5.91 11.20
C GLY A 2 15.94 4.50 10.93
N TYR A 3 15.04 3.51 10.84
CA TYR A 3 15.41 2.10 10.63
C TYR A 3 16.26 1.87 9.36
N SER A 4 16.05 2.69 8.32
CA SER A 4 16.85 2.67 7.08
C SER A 4 18.33 3.00 7.28
N GLN A 5 18.72 3.66 8.37
CA GLN A 5 20.12 4.01 8.66
C GLN A 5 20.90 2.89 9.36
N ILE A 6 20.22 1.80 9.72
CA ILE A 6 20.78 0.73 10.56
C ILE A 6 20.58 -0.65 9.91
N SER A 7 19.51 -0.83 9.13
CA SER A 7 19.28 -2.07 8.39
C SER A 7 20.25 -2.22 7.23
N HIS A 8 20.83 -3.41 7.10
CA HIS A 8 21.56 -3.85 5.90
C HIS A 8 20.75 -4.81 5.02
N ASN A 9 19.49 -5.07 5.39
CA ASN A 9 18.55 -5.92 4.66
C ASN A 9 17.48 -5.08 3.93
N PRO A 10 16.84 -5.65 2.88
CA PRO A 10 15.74 -4.99 2.18
C PRO A 10 14.63 -4.54 3.14
N LEU A 11 14.16 -3.31 2.97
CA LEU A 11 13.07 -2.76 3.77
C LEU A 11 11.72 -3.19 3.20
N VAL A 12 10.83 -3.68 4.06
CA VAL A 12 9.51 -4.14 3.63
C VAL A 12 8.41 -3.39 4.36
N ALA A 13 7.48 -2.81 3.60
CA ALA A 13 6.21 -2.33 4.11
C ALA A 13 5.12 -3.31 3.70
N THR A 14 4.68 -4.16 4.62
CA THR A 14 3.82 -5.32 4.28
C THR A 14 2.41 -4.95 3.84
N HIS A 15 1.88 -3.81 4.31
CA HIS A 15 0.52 -3.34 4.02
C HIS A 15 0.46 -1.81 4.19
N SER A 16 0.81 -1.06 3.15
CA SER A 16 0.81 0.41 3.13
C SER A 16 0.49 0.95 1.73
N ASN A 17 -0.07 2.16 1.66
CA ASN A 17 -0.43 2.81 0.39
C ASN A 17 0.37 4.10 0.15
N ALA A 18 0.14 4.74 -0.99
CA ALA A 18 0.90 5.92 -1.43
C ALA A 18 0.34 7.22 -0.83
N HIS A 19 1.17 7.96 -0.08
CA HIS A 19 0.72 9.20 0.56
C HIS A 19 0.34 10.29 -0.45
N GLN A 20 0.91 10.24 -1.66
CA GLN A 20 0.59 11.20 -2.73
C GLN A 20 -0.86 11.09 -3.22
N LEU A 21 -1.47 9.90 -3.17
CA LEU A 21 -2.86 9.70 -3.60
C LEU A 21 -3.85 9.81 -2.42
N CYS A 22 -3.42 9.38 -1.23
CA CYS A 22 -4.20 9.43 -0.01
C CYS A 22 -3.29 9.93 1.14
N PRO A 23 -3.41 11.20 1.58
CA PRO A 23 -2.53 11.80 2.58
C PRO A 23 -2.89 11.36 4.00
N HIS A 24 -2.73 10.06 4.25
CA HIS A 24 -2.98 9.41 5.53
C HIS A 24 -1.66 9.05 6.21
N THR A 25 -1.57 9.14 7.53
CA THR A 25 -0.35 8.86 8.31
C THR A 25 0.17 7.42 8.16
N ARG A 26 -0.70 6.49 7.77
CA ARG A 26 -0.31 5.09 7.44
C ARG A 26 0.34 4.94 6.07
N ASN A 27 0.26 5.93 5.20
CA ASN A 27 0.74 5.85 3.83
C ASN A 27 2.17 6.37 3.68
N LEU A 28 2.89 5.80 2.73
CA LEU A 28 4.30 6.06 2.49
C LEU A 28 4.48 7.34 1.67
N THR A 29 5.25 8.26 2.23
CA THR A 29 5.78 9.42 1.50
C THR A 29 6.84 8.99 0.49
N ASN A 30 7.07 9.81 -0.54
CA ASN A 30 8.13 9.54 -1.53
C ASN A 30 9.50 9.35 -0.88
N LYS A 31 9.82 10.14 0.16
CA LYS A 31 11.07 9.97 0.93
C LYS A 31 11.19 8.59 1.60
N GLN A 32 10.07 7.99 2.03
CA GLN A 32 10.08 6.63 2.58
C GLN A 32 10.18 5.59 1.47
N LEU A 33 9.56 5.83 0.32
CA LEU A 33 9.69 4.98 -0.87
C LEU A 33 11.13 4.97 -1.40
N ASP A 34 11.83 6.11 -1.38
CA ASP A 34 13.25 6.21 -1.73
C ASP A 34 14.09 5.27 -0.86
N ALA A 35 13.89 5.29 0.47
CA ALA A 35 14.60 4.39 1.37
C ALA A 35 14.30 2.90 1.10
N ILE A 36 13.06 2.56 0.75
CA ILE A 36 12.68 1.20 0.37
C ILE A 36 13.40 0.82 -0.94
N LYS A 37 13.38 1.70 -1.94
CA LYS A 37 14.01 1.51 -3.24
C LYS A 37 15.53 1.33 -3.14
N GLU A 38 16.20 2.14 -2.33
CA GLU A 38 17.65 2.07 -2.09
C GLU A 38 18.09 0.69 -1.57
N THR A 39 17.23 0.03 -0.79
CA THR A 39 17.49 -1.30 -0.23
C THR A 39 16.95 -2.45 -1.08
N LYS A 40 16.39 -2.17 -2.27
CA LYS A 40 15.67 -3.14 -3.12
C LYS A 40 14.58 -3.88 -2.32
N GLY A 41 13.86 -3.10 -1.51
CA GLY A 41 12.77 -3.54 -0.64
C GLY A 41 11.46 -3.80 -1.37
N MET A 42 10.38 -3.96 -0.60
CA MET A 42 9.06 -4.35 -1.13
C MET A 42 7.93 -3.55 -0.46
N VAL A 43 6.87 -3.25 -1.22
CA VAL A 43 5.62 -2.70 -0.68
C VAL A 43 4.43 -3.59 -1.03
N GLY A 44 3.64 -3.96 -0.02
CA GLY A 44 2.33 -4.56 -0.18
C GLY A 44 1.22 -3.52 -0.13
N VAL A 45 0.41 -3.42 -1.17
CA VAL A 45 -0.75 -2.50 -1.25
C VAL A 45 -1.88 -2.97 -0.33
N ASN A 46 -2.32 -2.08 0.55
CA ASN A 46 -3.37 -2.31 1.55
C ASN A 46 -4.77 -1.97 1.02
N PHE A 47 -5.77 -2.77 1.37
CA PHE A 47 -7.14 -2.64 0.84
C PHE A 47 -8.07 -1.81 1.71
N ALA A 48 -7.65 -1.38 2.91
CA ALA A 48 -8.46 -0.60 3.82
C ALA A 48 -8.89 0.75 3.19
N PRO A 49 -10.20 1.04 3.09
CA PRO A 49 -10.71 2.24 2.42
C PRO A 49 -10.11 3.56 2.89
N ALA A 50 -9.88 3.72 4.19
CA ALA A 50 -9.30 4.94 4.75
C ALA A 50 -7.87 5.23 4.25
N PHE A 51 -7.17 4.22 3.75
CA PHE A 51 -5.80 4.34 3.24
C PHE A 51 -5.75 4.40 1.71
N LEU A 52 -6.88 4.19 1.03
CA LEU A 52 -7.03 4.25 -0.42
C LEU A 52 -7.62 5.59 -0.88
N ARG A 53 -8.61 6.09 -0.14
CA ARG A 53 -9.40 7.25 -0.58
C ARG A 53 -8.66 8.56 -0.31
N PRO A 54 -8.69 9.53 -1.24
CA PRO A 54 -8.13 10.85 -1.00
C PRO A 54 -8.73 11.57 0.22
N ASP A 55 -9.99 11.27 0.56
CA ASP A 55 -10.69 11.82 1.73
C ASP A 55 -10.39 11.09 3.06
N GLY A 56 -9.62 10.00 3.03
CA GLY A 56 -9.21 9.23 4.20
C GLY A 56 -10.35 8.52 4.94
N LYS A 57 -11.56 8.42 4.36
CA LYS A 57 -12.73 7.88 5.08
C LYS A 57 -12.77 6.35 5.05
N MET A 58 -13.20 5.76 6.16
CA MET A 58 -13.44 4.31 6.25
C MET A 58 -14.86 4.00 5.73
N ILE A 59 -15.03 3.87 4.40
CA ILE A 59 -16.34 3.60 3.73
C ILE A 59 -16.27 2.30 2.91
N ALA A 60 -17.21 1.38 3.12
CA ALA A 60 -17.22 0.08 2.43
C ALA A 60 -17.55 0.19 0.93
N GLU A 61 -18.35 1.17 0.55
CA GLU A 61 -18.67 1.56 -0.84
C GLU A 61 -17.50 2.31 -1.51
N THR A 62 -16.28 1.81 -1.30
CA THR A 62 -15.07 2.32 -1.94
C THR A 62 -14.79 1.53 -3.20
N ASP A 63 -14.49 2.25 -4.28
CA ASP A 63 -14.13 1.65 -5.55
C ASP A 63 -12.80 0.89 -5.43
N ILE A 64 -12.79 -0.38 -5.83
CA ILE A 64 -11.60 -1.22 -5.84
C ILE A 64 -10.54 -0.71 -6.83
N GLN A 65 -10.93 0.14 -7.79
CA GLN A 65 -10.00 0.80 -8.70
C GLN A 65 -8.94 1.61 -7.95
N LEU A 66 -9.25 2.15 -6.76
CA LEU A 66 -8.26 2.86 -5.95
C LEU A 66 -7.11 1.94 -5.50
N ILE A 67 -7.35 0.65 -5.30
CA ILE A 67 -6.28 -0.32 -5.01
C ILE A 67 -5.31 -0.38 -6.20
N VAL A 68 -5.86 -0.47 -7.42
CA VAL A 68 -5.09 -0.51 -8.66
C VAL A 68 -4.32 0.78 -8.87
N ASP A 69 -4.90 1.94 -8.57
CA ASP A 69 -4.24 3.24 -8.72
C ASP A 69 -3.02 3.35 -7.78
N HIS A 70 -3.16 2.90 -6.53
CA HIS A 70 -2.05 2.80 -5.59
C HIS A 70 -0.99 1.79 -6.02
N PHE A 71 -1.41 0.63 -6.53
CA PHE A 71 -0.50 -0.39 -7.05
C PHE A 71 0.32 0.15 -8.23
N LYS A 72 -0.36 0.79 -9.19
CA LYS A 72 0.26 1.41 -10.36
C LYS A 72 1.25 2.51 -9.95
N TYR A 73 0.86 3.37 -8.99
CA TYR A 73 1.76 4.39 -8.46
C TYR A 73 3.05 3.78 -7.92
N PHE A 74 2.97 2.67 -7.18
CA PHE A 74 4.17 1.98 -6.70
C PHE A 74 4.95 1.29 -7.81
N ILE A 75 4.32 0.68 -8.81
CA ILE A 75 5.04 0.13 -9.96
C ILE A 75 5.84 1.24 -10.65
N ASP A 76 5.20 2.37 -10.94
CA ASP A 76 5.83 3.50 -11.63
C ASP A 76 6.99 4.09 -10.80
N TYR A 77 6.92 4.02 -9.47
CA TYR A 77 7.93 4.58 -8.56
C TYR A 77 9.08 3.61 -8.22
N LEU A 78 8.75 2.37 -7.86
CA LEU A 78 9.67 1.35 -7.35
C LEU A 78 10.13 0.39 -8.44
N GLY A 79 9.25 0.01 -9.38
CA GLY A 79 9.42 -1.06 -10.34
C GLY A 79 8.54 -2.27 -10.01
N GLU A 80 8.12 -3.02 -11.04
CA GLU A 80 7.15 -4.12 -10.91
C GLU A 80 7.58 -5.27 -9.98
N GLU A 81 8.89 -5.52 -9.86
CA GLU A 81 9.43 -6.57 -8.98
C GLU A 81 9.30 -6.25 -7.48
N TYR A 82 8.98 -5.00 -7.13
CA TYR A 82 9.04 -4.48 -5.75
C TYR A 82 7.65 -4.13 -5.18
N VAL A 83 6.58 -4.59 -5.83
CA VAL A 83 5.19 -4.28 -5.45
C VAL A 83 4.34 -5.54 -5.46
N GLY A 84 3.51 -5.69 -4.42
CA GLY A 84 2.61 -6.84 -4.27
C GLY A 84 1.35 -6.46 -3.52
N PHE A 85 0.52 -7.46 -3.21
CA PHE A 85 -0.67 -7.26 -2.38
C PHE A 85 -0.38 -7.48 -0.91
N GLY A 86 -0.87 -6.57 -0.08
CA GLY A 86 -0.80 -6.60 1.37
C GLY A 86 -2.18 -6.31 1.95
N SER A 87 -3.15 -7.18 1.65
CA SER A 87 -4.59 -6.87 1.74
C SER A 87 -5.05 -6.33 3.08
N ASP A 88 -4.46 -6.81 4.17
CA ASP A 88 -4.94 -6.60 5.54
C ASP A 88 -6.31 -7.24 5.79
N PHE A 89 -6.61 -8.34 5.08
CA PHE A 89 -7.80 -9.16 5.35
C PHE A 89 -7.84 -9.58 6.82
N ASP A 90 -9.05 -9.57 7.40
CA ASP A 90 -9.32 -9.77 8.84
C ASP A 90 -8.64 -8.77 9.79
N GLY A 91 -7.87 -7.80 9.27
CA GLY A 91 -7.20 -6.73 10.04
C GLY A 91 -7.85 -5.35 9.91
N ALA A 92 -8.62 -5.12 8.84
CA ALA A 92 -9.31 -3.86 8.60
C ALA A 92 -10.68 -4.06 7.92
N MET A 93 -11.47 -2.98 7.85
CA MET A 93 -12.66 -2.96 7.00
C MET A 93 -12.24 -3.00 5.53
N MET A 94 -12.89 -3.85 4.73
CA MET A 94 -12.60 -4.01 3.31
C MET A 94 -13.63 -3.28 2.42
N PRO A 95 -13.29 -2.98 1.15
CA PRO A 95 -14.28 -2.59 0.15
C PRO A 95 -15.33 -3.69 0.00
N LYS A 96 -16.60 -3.31 -0.15
CA LYS A 96 -17.74 -4.24 -0.21
C LYS A 96 -17.59 -5.31 -1.29
N ASN A 97 -16.99 -4.94 -2.42
CA ASN A 97 -16.79 -5.82 -3.57
C ASN A 97 -15.51 -6.68 -3.49
N LEU A 98 -14.74 -6.55 -2.41
CA LEU A 98 -13.53 -7.33 -2.14
C LEU A 98 -13.41 -7.59 -0.63
N SER A 99 -14.44 -8.21 -0.05
CA SER A 99 -14.55 -8.37 1.40
C SER A 99 -13.71 -9.51 2.00
N SER A 100 -13.21 -10.42 1.17
CA SER A 100 -12.35 -11.52 1.60
C SER A 100 -11.48 -12.01 0.45
N VAL A 101 -10.57 -12.93 0.76
CA VAL A 101 -9.70 -13.60 -0.23
C VAL A 101 -10.48 -14.28 -1.36
N LEU A 102 -11.73 -14.70 -1.14
CA LEU A 102 -12.58 -15.29 -2.17
C LEU A 102 -12.90 -14.32 -3.32
N GLY A 103 -12.83 -13.01 -3.08
CA GLY A 103 -12.98 -11.99 -4.11
C GLY A 103 -11.71 -11.77 -4.96
N MET A 104 -10.56 -12.33 -4.54
CA MET A 104 -9.31 -12.30 -5.31
C MET A 104 -9.29 -13.45 -6.32
N THR A 105 -10.08 -13.32 -7.38
CA THR A 105 -10.04 -14.26 -8.50
C THR A 105 -8.90 -13.90 -9.45
N LEU A 106 -8.18 -14.93 -9.93
CA LEU A 106 -7.16 -14.85 -10.98
C LEU A 106 -7.81 -14.88 -12.37
#